data_AF-A0A3P6FBV7-F1
#
_entry.id   AF-A0A3P6FBV7-F1
#
_cell.length_a   1.000
_cell.length_b   1.000
_cell.length_c   1.000
_cell.angle_alpha   90.00
_cell.angle_beta   90.00
_cell.angle_gamma   90.00
#
_symmetry.space_group_name_H-M   'P 1'
#
loop_
_entity.id
_entity.type
_entity.pdbx_description
1 polymer ?
#
loop_
_entity_poly.entity_id
_entity_poly.type
_entity_poly.pdbx_seq_one_letter_code
_entity_poly.pdbx_strand_id
1 'polypeptide(L)'
;MSYSSTNIHFDYDGHYEKSGDDCEWIPSNGRLYAISFKTSSLDEITYSFLKERICKKKTIDPCTKRLNLSYIPLVVEPKRQSYILDDEDVFVYLTSVDKEGRRSILHVEVIKKWK
;
A
#
# COMPACT_ATOMS: atom_id res chain seq x y z
N MET A 1 17.46 -20.21 9.75
CA MET A 1 17.18 -18.87 9.18
C MET A 1 16.10 -18.24 10.04
N SER A 2 16.36 -17.06 10.62
CA SER A 2 15.38 -16.32 11.41
C SER A 2 14.52 -15.50 10.45
N TYR A 3 13.21 -15.73 10.43
CA TYR A 3 12.28 -14.94 9.62
C TYR A 3 11.79 -13.75 10.44
N SER A 4 11.85 -12.55 9.86
CA SER A 4 11.18 -11.39 10.43
C SER A 4 9.77 -11.28 9.84
N SER A 5 8.80 -10.83 10.64
CA SER A 5 7.43 -10.62 10.16
C SER A 5 7.24 -9.16 9.77
N THR A 6 6.92 -8.92 8.50
CA THR A 6 6.58 -7.59 7.99
C THR A 6 5.08 -7.48 7.82
N ASN A 7 4.45 -6.66 8.66
CA ASN A 7 3.01 -6.41 8.61
C ASN A 7 2.73 -5.12 7.84
N ILE A 8 1.80 -5.19 6.88
CA ILE A 8 1.35 -4.06 6.07
C ILE A 8 -0.13 -3.87 6.31
N HIS A 9 -0.51 -2.72 6.88
CA HIS A 9 -1.89 -2.28 6.99
C HIS A 9 -2.29 -1.53 5.73
N PHE A 10 -3.51 -1.74 5.27
CA PHE A 10 -4.00 -1.12 4.04
C PHE A 10 -5.50 -0.84 4.07
N ASP A 11 -5.86 0.28 3.44
CA ASP A 11 -7.22 0.63 3.07
C ASP A 11 -7.50 0.22 1.64
N TYR A 12 -8.76 -0.12 1.38
CA TYR A 12 -9.18 -0.73 0.13
C TYR A 12 -10.34 0.02 -0.52
N ASP A 13 -10.22 0.23 -1.83
CA ASP A 13 -11.23 0.83 -2.71
C ASP A 13 -11.59 2.29 -2.36
N GLY A 14 -10.69 2.98 -1.66
CA GLY A 14 -10.81 4.42 -1.41
C GLY A 14 -10.31 5.25 -2.59
N HIS A 15 -10.34 6.56 -2.42
CA HIS A 15 -9.86 7.53 -3.41
C HIS A 15 -9.20 8.71 -2.71
N TYR A 16 -8.41 9.48 -3.46
CA TYR A 16 -7.87 10.72 -2.95
C TYR A 16 -8.80 11.89 -3.24
N GLU A 17 -8.91 12.79 -2.28
CA GLU A 17 -9.58 14.07 -2.41
C GLU A 17 -8.60 15.20 -2.09
N LYS A 18 -8.69 16.31 -2.83
CA LYS A 18 -7.86 17.49 -2.56
C LYS A 18 -8.53 18.30 -1.47
N SER A 19 -7.80 18.57 -0.39
CA SER A 19 -8.23 19.45 0.70
C SER A 19 -7.26 20.62 0.80
N GLY A 20 -7.55 21.71 0.08
CA GLY A 20 -6.64 22.85 -0.03
C GLY A 20 -5.34 22.46 -0.75
N ASP A 21 -4.21 22.67 -0.08
CA ASP A 21 -2.87 22.32 -0.58
C ASP A 21 -2.48 20.85 -0.27
N ASP A 22 -3.24 20.18 0.60
CA ASP A 22 -2.98 18.80 1.03
C ASP A 22 -3.78 17.76 0.23
N CYS A 23 -3.25 16.54 0.17
CA CYS A 23 -3.90 15.38 -0.40
C CYS A 23 -4.40 14.46 0.73
N GLU A 24 -5.70 14.17 0.76
CA GLU A 24 -6.31 13.28 1.75
C GLU A 24 -6.79 11.98 1.09
N TRP A 25 -6.69 10.87 1.81
CA TRP A 25 -7.26 9.59 1.38
C TRP A 25 -8.60 9.34 2.07
N ILE A 26 -9.64 9.11 1.27
CA ILE A 26 -11.00 8.83 1.73
C ILE A 26 -11.28 7.32 1.61
N PRO A 27 -11.37 6.57 2.73
CA PRO A 27 -11.61 5.13 2.69
C PRO A 27 -13.08 4.82 2.35
N SER A 28 -13.32 3.77 1.56
CA SER A 28 -14.67 3.40 1.09
C SER A 28 -15.61 2.86 2.17
N ASN A 29 -15.09 2.15 3.17
CA ASN A 29 -15.89 1.43 4.16
C ASN A 29 -15.36 1.52 5.59
N GLY A 30 -14.36 2.39 5.83
CA GLY A 30 -13.74 2.63 7.13
C GLY A 30 -13.04 1.42 7.77
N ARG A 31 -12.93 0.28 7.06
CA ARG A 31 -12.27 -0.92 7.59
C ARG A 31 -10.82 -0.95 7.14
N LEU A 32 -9.93 -1.13 8.11
CA LEU A 32 -8.52 -1.37 7.87
C LEU A 32 -8.26 -2.88 7.73
N TYR A 33 -7.42 -3.25 6.77
CA TYR A 33 -7.01 -4.63 6.52
C TYR A 33 -5.50 -4.76 6.72
N ALA A 34 -5.02 -5.98 6.96
CA ALA A 34 -3.58 -6.23 7.09
C ALA A 34 -3.13 -7.51 6.38
N ILE A 35 -1.94 -7.50 5.80
CA ILE A 35 -1.23 -8.69 5.31
C ILE A 35 0.10 -8.80 6.06
N SER A 36 0.52 -10.05 6.32
CA SER A 36 1.78 -10.35 6.96
C SER A 36 2.66 -11.16 6.01
N PHE A 37 3.90 -10.72 5.87
CA PHE A 37 4.97 -11.39 5.13
C PHE A 37 5.96 -11.99 6.12
N LYS A 38 6.26 -13.27 5.94
CA LYS A 38 7.30 -13.99 6.68
C LYS A 38 8.44 -14.25 5.71
N THR A 39 9.35 -13.30 5.62
CA THR A 39 10.48 -13.29 4.66
C THR A 39 11.79 -13.14 5.42
N SER A 40 12.90 -13.51 4.77
CA SER A 40 14.23 -13.35 5.40
C SER A 40 14.76 -11.93 5.17
N SER A 41 14.44 -11.32 4.02
CA SER A 41 14.69 -9.91 3.70
C SER A 41 13.40 -9.16 3.33
N LEU A 42 13.44 -7.82 3.39
CA LEU A 42 12.40 -6.95 2.83
C LEU A 42 12.41 -6.97 1.29
N ASP A 43 13.56 -7.21 0.65
CA ASP A 43 13.69 -7.27 -0.82
C ASP A 43 12.92 -8.45 -1.43
N GLU A 44 12.60 -9.47 -0.62
CA GLU A 44 11.73 -10.58 -1.03
C GLU A 44 10.27 -10.12 -1.25
N ILE A 45 9.87 -8.98 -0.68
CA ILE A 45 8.54 -8.40 -0.83
C ILE A 45 8.54 -7.52 -2.08
N THR A 46 8.44 -8.15 -3.24
CA THR A 46 8.34 -7.45 -4.53
C THR A 46 6.95 -6.82 -4.72
N TYR A 47 6.85 -5.87 -5.64
CA TYR A 47 5.61 -5.23 -6.07
C TYR A 47 4.56 -6.25 -6.54
N SER A 48 5.00 -7.21 -7.36
CA SER A 48 4.13 -8.28 -7.85
C SER A 48 3.60 -9.15 -6.70
N PHE A 49 4.46 -9.52 -5.75
CA PHE A 49 4.09 -10.33 -4.59
C PHE A 49 3.14 -9.57 -3.65
N LEU A 50 3.38 -8.28 -3.43
CA LEU A 50 2.50 -7.41 -2.66
C LEU A 50 1.10 -7.35 -3.27
N LYS A 51 0.99 -7.08 -4.58
CA LYS A 51 -0.29 -7.05 -5.30
C LYS A 51 -1.01 -8.38 -5.24
N GLU A 52 -0.29 -9.48 -5.46
CA GLU A 52 -0.87 -10.82 -5.40
C GLU A 52 -1.51 -11.09 -4.03
N ARG A 53 -0.83 -10.74 -2.93
CA ARG A 53 -1.34 -10.94 -1.58
C ARG A 53 -2.57 -10.08 -1.27
N ILE A 54 -2.60 -8.86 -1.78
CA ILE A 54 -3.78 -7.97 -1.68
C ILE A 54 -4.95 -8.55 -2.48
N CYS A 55 -4.74 -8.94 -3.74
CA CYS A 55 -5.76 -9.54 -4.59
C CYS A 55 -6.36 -10.80 -3.94
N LYS A 56 -5.51 -11.71 -3.43
CA LYS A 56 -5.96 -12.91 -2.72
C LYS A 56 -6.80 -12.57 -1.50
N LYS A 57 -6.36 -11.62 -0.66
CA LYS A 57 -7.08 -11.23 0.56
C LYS A 57 -8.44 -10.60 0.28
N LYS A 58 -8.59 -9.93 -0.87
CA LYS A 58 -9.80 -9.20 -1.27
C LYS A 58 -10.63 -9.92 -2.32
N THR A 59 -10.24 -11.13 -2.72
CA THR A 59 -10.90 -11.91 -3.77
C THR A 59 -11.07 -11.08 -5.06
N ILE A 60 -10.00 -10.36 -5.43
CA ILE A 60 -9.98 -9.51 -6.63
C ILE A 60 -9.47 -10.34 -7.79
N ASP A 61 -10.23 -10.34 -8.88
CA ASP A 61 -9.78 -10.90 -10.14
C ASP A 61 -8.85 -9.91 -10.88
N PRO A 62 -7.55 -10.23 -11.02
CA PRO A 62 -6.59 -9.38 -11.71
C PRO A 62 -6.87 -9.23 -13.21
N CYS A 63 -7.70 -10.09 -13.80
CA CYS A 63 -8.11 -9.99 -15.21
C CYS A 63 -9.11 -8.85 -15.43
N THR A 64 -9.98 -8.58 -14.46
CA THR A 64 -11.04 -7.56 -14.58
C THR A 64 -10.72 -6.25 -13.87
N LYS A 65 -9.79 -6.27 -12.92
CA LYS A 65 -9.43 -5.10 -12.11
C LYS A 65 -7.93 -4.84 -12.13
N ARG A 66 -7.55 -3.56 -12.07
CA ARG A 66 -6.18 -3.11 -11.84
C ARG A 66 -6.12 -2.48 -10.45
N LEU A 67 -5.01 -2.71 -9.75
CA LEU A 67 -4.73 -2.04 -8.48
C LEU A 67 -3.70 -0.93 -8.70
N ASN A 68 -4.02 0.25 -8.18
CA ASN A 68 -3.08 1.33 -7.95
C ASN A 68 -2.71 1.31 -6.46
N LEU A 69 -1.40 1.29 -6.19
CA LEU A 69 -0.86 1.30 -4.84
C LEU A 69 -0.22 2.65 -4.58
N SER A 70 -0.55 3.26 -3.45
CA SER A 70 0.04 4.52 -3.02
C SER A 70 -0.04 4.67 -1.51
N TYR A 71 0.56 5.71 -0.97
CA TYR A 71 0.47 6.06 0.46
C TYR A 71 0.72 7.56 0.63
N ILE A 72 0.47 8.09 1.82
CA ILE A 72 0.92 9.43 2.22
C ILE A 72 2.12 9.22 3.15
N PRO A 73 3.36 9.59 2.76
CA PRO A 73 4.53 9.38 3.60
C PRO A 73 4.44 10.16 4.92
N LEU A 74 4.72 9.50 6.04
CA LEU A 74 4.76 10.16 7.37
C LEU A 74 6.00 11.04 7.60
N VAL A 75 7.02 10.90 6.75
CA VAL A 75 8.34 11.53 6.93
C VAL A 75 8.63 12.67 5.94
N VAL A 76 7.64 13.04 5.12
CA VAL A 76 7.77 14.06 4.06
C VAL A 76 6.68 15.11 4.24
N GLU A 77 7.08 16.39 4.19
CA GLU A 77 6.18 17.54 4.16
C GLU A 77 6.34 18.32 2.84
N PRO A 78 5.27 18.91 2.27
CA PRO A 78 3.87 18.78 2.70
C PRO A 78 3.30 17.39 2.40
N LYS A 79 2.13 17.07 2.98
CA LYS A 79 1.45 15.79 2.78
C LYS A 79 1.01 15.62 1.32
N ARG A 80 1.64 14.64 0.66
CA ARG A 80 1.35 14.30 -0.73
C ARG A 80 1.25 12.80 -0.93
N GLN A 81 0.45 12.41 -1.92
CA GLN A 81 0.38 11.03 -2.38
C GLN A 81 1.73 10.63 -3.00
N SER A 82 2.26 9.48 -2.58
CA SER A 82 3.36 8.78 -3.22
C SER A 82 2.84 7.49 -3.85
N TYR A 83 3.13 7.27 -5.12
CA TYR A 83 2.79 6.03 -5.81
C TYR A 83 3.83 4.94 -5.53
N ILE A 84 3.40 3.69 -5.66
CA ILE A 84 4.28 2.51 -5.69
C ILE A 84 4.11 1.86 -7.06
N LEU A 85 5.17 1.90 -7.87
CA LEU A 85 5.16 1.48 -9.28
C LEU A 85 6.01 0.23 -9.53
N ASP A 86 7.07 0.04 -8.72
CA ASP A 86 8.05 -1.04 -8.86
C ASP A 86 8.53 -1.58 -7.50
N ASP A 87 9.54 -2.46 -7.53
CA ASP A 87 10.08 -3.14 -6.36
C ASP A 87 10.88 -2.17 -5.47
N GLU A 88 11.58 -1.21 -6.07
CA GLU A 88 12.31 -0.16 -5.38
C GLU A 88 11.37 0.73 -4.57
N ASP A 89 10.23 1.15 -5.15
CA ASP A 89 9.20 1.91 -4.43
C ASP A 89 8.61 1.12 -3.25
N VAL A 90 8.45 -0.20 -3.39
CA VAL A 90 8.01 -1.07 -2.29
C VAL A 90 9.05 -1.05 -1.17
N PHE A 91 10.33 -1.18 -1.51
CA PHE A 91 11.40 -1.12 -0.51
C PHE A 91 11.42 0.22 0.23
N VAL A 92 11.28 1.34 -0.49
CA VAL A 92 11.16 2.69 0.11
C VAL A 92 9.96 2.75 1.04
N TYR A 93 8.79 2.28 0.61
CA TYR A 93 7.59 2.24 1.47
C TYR A 93 7.80 1.39 2.74
N LEU A 94 8.44 0.23 2.61
CA LEU A 94 8.66 -0.69 3.73
C LEU A 94 9.63 -0.13 4.78
N THR A 95 10.62 0.64 4.33
CA THR A 95 11.68 1.21 5.17
C THR A 95 11.38 2.62 5.67
N SER A 96 10.46 3.35 5.02
CA SER A 96 10.03 4.69 5.42
C SER A 96 9.06 4.64 6.60
N VAL A 97 9.62 4.63 7.81
CA VAL A 97 8.89 4.71 9.08
C VAL A 97 9.16 6.03 9.79
N ASP A 98 8.22 6.48 10.62
CA ASP A 98 8.41 7.64 11.47
C ASP A 98 9.35 7.37 12.66
N LYS A 99 9.57 8.37 13.50
CA LYS A 99 10.45 8.29 14.68
C LYS A 99 10.01 7.24 15.71
N GLU A 100 8.75 6.80 15.67
CA GLU A 100 8.18 5.77 16.54
C GLU A 100 8.15 4.39 15.86
N GLY A 101 8.68 4.27 14.64
CA GLY A 101 8.67 3.04 13.86
C GLY A 101 7.32 2.74 13.20
N ARG A 102 6.41 3.72 13.12
CA ARG A 102 5.11 3.56 12.45
C ARG A 102 5.28 3.73 10.95
N ARG A 103 4.63 2.85 10.19
CA ARG A 103 4.56 2.92 8.72
C ARG A 103 3.25 3.54 8.29
N SER A 104 3.29 4.30 7.21
CA SER A 104 2.10 4.82 6.51
C SER A 104 1.12 3.70 6.18
N ILE A 105 -0.18 3.99 6.19
CA ILE A 105 -1.18 3.06 5.67
C ILE A 105 -1.02 2.96 4.15
N LEU A 106 -1.04 1.74 3.63
CA LEU A 106 -1.08 1.51 2.19
C LEU A 106 -2.49 1.80 1.67
N HIS A 107 -2.60 2.63 0.66
CA HIS A 107 -3.85 2.92 -0.01
C HIS A 107 -3.95 2.09 -1.29
N VAL A 108 -5.02 1.31 -1.39
CA VAL A 108 -5.30 0.44 -2.55
C VAL A 108 -6.52 0.97 -3.27
N GLU A 109 -6.29 1.63 -4.41
CA GLU A 109 -7.36 2.06 -5.32
C GLU A 109 -7.62 0.95 -6.36
N VAL A 110 -8.90 0.66 -6.61
CA VAL A 110 -9.33 -0.39 -7.54
C VAL A 110 -9.91 0.22 -8.80
N ILE A 111 -9.26 -0.02 -9.92
CA ILE A 111 -9.66 0.49 -11.22
C ILE A 111 -10.28 -0.64 -12.04
N LYS A 112 -11.48 -0.42 -12.56
CA LYS A 112 -12.10 -1.35 -13.53
C LYS A 112 -11.32 -1.29 -14.84
N LYS A 113 -10.92 -2.45 -15.37
CA LYS A 113 -10.43 -2.55 -16.74
C LYS A 113 -11.66 -2.50 -17.65
N TRP A 114 -11.74 -1.46 -18.47
CA TRP A 114 -12.74 -1.43 -19.55
C TRP A 114 -12.39 -2.56 -20.54
N LYS A 115 -13.40 -3.36 -20.90
CA LYS A 115 -13.29 -4.38 -21.95
C LYS A 115 -13.45 -3.72 -23.32
#